data_AF-A0A8R2H6V3-F1
#
_entry.id   AF-A0A8R2H6V3-F1
#
_cell.length_a   1.000
_cell.length_b   1.000
_cell.length_c   1.000
_cell.angle_alpha   90.00
_cell.angle_beta   90.00
_cell.angle_gamma   90.00
#
_symmetry.space_group_name_H-M   'P 1'
#
loop_
_entity.id
_entity.type
_entity.pdbx_description
1 polymer ?
#
loop_
_entity_poly.entity_id
_entity_poly.type
_entity_poly.pdbx_seq_one_letter_code
_entity_poly.pdbx_strand_id
1 'polypeptide(L)'
;MGVYDECVDIRYPVKGQCCLSKIKLIPPAGRDYSFNRTEDIDDFGHSHAWKTILGWADYQDQVQRNILNLGICIPDACSALDLQTSLQSEFDEAFSPEQFKTVVRVDPIKCRVREDKYPYDTPYYM
;
A
#
# COMPACT_ATOMS: atom_id res chain seq x y z
N MET A 1 -11.85 -0.72 -3.17
CA MET A 1 -10.84 -1.50 -2.44
C MET A 1 -10.92 -2.91 -2.97
N GLY A 2 -9.79 -3.51 -3.34
CA GLY A 2 -9.71 -4.80 -4.02
C GLY A 2 -10.57 -5.85 -3.32
N VAL A 3 -11.11 -6.78 -4.10
CA VAL A 3 -12.31 -7.52 -3.75
C VAL A 3 -12.03 -8.51 -2.61
N TYR A 4 -12.06 -7.98 -1.39
CA TYR A 4 -11.80 -8.70 -0.15
C TYR A 4 -12.72 -9.91 -0.04
N ASP A 5 -14.01 -9.71 -0.31
CA ASP A 5 -15.03 -10.76 -0.27
C ASP A 5 -14.73 -11.89 -1.27
N GLU A 6 -14.38 -11.54 -2.52
CA GLU A 6 -13.99 -12.53 -3.53
C GLU A 6 -12.72 -13.29 -3.11
N CYS A 7 -11.76 -12.63 -2.46
CA CYS A 7 -10.53 -13.27 -2.01
C CYS A 7 -10.79 -14.30 -0.90
N VAL A 8 -11.48 -13.87 0.17
CA VAL A 8 -11.71 -14.73 1.33
C VAL A 8 -12.74 -15.83 1.06
N ASP A 9 -13.58 -15.67 0.03
CA ASP A 9 -14.55 -16.68 -0.38
C ASP A 9 -13.96 -17.84 -1.19
N ILE A 10 -12.70 -17.75 -1.65
CA ILE A 10 -12.03 -18.85 -2.34
C ILE A 10 -11.74 -19.99 -1.34
N ARG A 11 -12.32 -21.16 -1.61
CA ARG A 11 -12.18 -22.38 -0.78
C ARG A 11 -11.54 -23.56 -1.52
N TYR A 12 -11.44 -23.49 -2.85
CA TYR A 12 -10.91 -24.55 -3.69
C TYR A 12 -10.20 -23.94 -4.91
N PRO A 13 -9.03 -24.47 -5.33
CA PRO A 13 -8.29 -25.58 -4.74
C PRO A 13 -7.46 -25.22 -3.50
N VAL A 14 -7.24 -23.92 -3.23
CA VAL A 14 -6.50 -23.42 -2.05
C VAL A 14 -7.30 -22.30 -1.41
N LYS A 15 -7.35 -22.26 -0.08
CA LYS A 15 -8.09 -21.25 0.66
C LYS A 15 -7.41 -19.89 0.54
N GLY A 16 -8.20 -18.84 0.31
CA GLY A 16 -7.70 -17.48 0.17
C GLY A 16 -7.51 -16.78 1.52
N GLN A 17 -6.48 -15.94 1.60
CA GLN A 17 -6.18 -15.03 2.69
C GLN A 17 -5.90 -13.64 2.12
N CYS A 18 -6.58 -12.61 2.64
CA CYS A 18 -6.33 -11.23 2.26
C CYS A 18 -5.42 -10.55 3.28
N CYS A 19 -4.27 -10.05 2.84
CA CYS A 19 -3.32 -9.31 3.67
C CYS A 19 -3.27 -7.83 3.28
N LEU A 20 -3.26 -6.94 4.27
CA LEU A 20 -3.02 -5.51 4.02
C LEU A 20 -1.52 -5.20 4.09
N SER A 21 -0.94 -4.80 2.95
CA SER A 21 0.42 -4.32 2.84
C SER A 21 0.47 -2.79 2.87
N LYS A 22 1.52 -2.25 3.50
CA LYS A 22 1.86 -0.83 3.51
C LYS A 22 3.18 -0.65 2.77
N ILE A 23 3.14 0.10 1.69
CA ILE A 23 4.29 0.36 0.82
C ILE A 23 4.65 1.83 0.96
N LYS A 24 5.89 2.12 1.36
CA LYS A 24 6.41 3.49 1.43
C LYS A 24 7.40 3.71 0.30
N LEU A 25 7.15 4.73 -0.50
CA LEU A 25 8.04 5.21 -1.55
C LEU A 25 8.98 6.27 -0.98
N ILE A 26 10.28 6.10 -1.20
CA ILE A 26 11.34 6.98 -0.73
C ILE A 26 12.12 7.49 -1.95
N PRO A 27 12.14 8.82 -2.18
CA PRO A 27 12.89 9.41 -3.28
C PRO A 27 14.39 9.18 -3.20
N PRO A 28 15.11 9.18 -4.33
CA PRO A 28 16.57 9.25 -4.33
C PRO A 28 17.02 10.55 -3.68
N ALA A 29 18.15 10.49 -2.98
CA ALA A 29 18.76 11.67 -2.37
C ALA A 29 19.20 12.68 -3.44
N GLY A 30 19.00 13.98 -3.17
CA GLY A 30 19.47 15.07 -4.03
C GLY A 30 18.50 15.53 -5.13
N ARG A 31 17.31 14.92 -5.26
CA ARG A 31 16.23 15.49 -6.07
C ARG A 31 15.23 16.22 -5.20
N ASP A 32 14.95 17.47 -5.56
CA ASP A 32 13.94 18.27 -4.90
C ASP A 32 12.56 17.95 -5.48
N TYR A 33 11.72 17.32 -4.66
CA TYR A 33 10.32 17.07 -4.95
C TYR A 33 9.40 18.05 -4.21
N SER A 34 9.94 19.09 -3.58
CA SER A 34 9.19 20.09 -2.86
C SER A 34 8.21 20.83 -3.78
N PHE A 35 7.05 21.12 -3.21
CA PHE A 35 5.99 21.82 -3.90
C PHE A 35 6.12 23.33 -3.65
N ASN A 36 6.53 24.09 -4.66
CA ASN A 36 6.42 25.54 -4.62
C ASN A 36 4.97 25.91 -4.96
N ARG A 37 4.20 26.31 -3.95
CA ARG A 37 2.79 26.68 -4.10
C ARG A 37 2.69 28.02 -4.84
N THR A 38 2.49 27.95 -6.15
CA THR A 38 2.10 29.08 -6.98
C THR A 38 0.59 29.32 -6.86
N GLU A 39 0.14 30.58 -7.03
CA GLU A 39 -1.29 30.96 -6.99
C GLU A 39 -2.05 30.53 -8.24
N ASP A 40 -1.34 30.15 -9.30
CA ASP A 40 -1.90 29.74 -10.58
C ASP A 40 -2.27 28.25 -10.55
N ILE A 41 -3.58 27.97 -10.72
CA ILE A 41 -4.14 26.61 -10.66
C ILE A 41 -3.78 25.81 -11.92
N ASP A 42 -3.49 26.48 -13.04
CA ASP A 42 -3.12 25.84 -14.31
C ASP A 42 -1.61 25.59 -14.41
N ASP A 43 -0.78 26.37 -13.68
CA ASP A 43 0.68 26.16 -13.56
C ASP A 43 1.05 25.43 -12.26
N PHE A 44 0.19 24.51 -11.84
CA PHE A 44 0.32 23.76 -10.59
C PHE A 44 1.45 22.70 -10.65
N GLY A 45 2.60 23.00 -11.25
CA GLY A 45 3.77 22.12 -11.27
C GLY A 45 3.47 20.69 -11.76
N HIS A 46 2.44 20.54 -12.61
CA HIS A 46 1.92 19.25 -13.08
C HIS A 46 2.83 18.54 -14.09
N SER A 47 4.05 19.05 -14.32
CA SER A 47 4.98 18.46 -15.29
C SER A 47 5.45 17.06 -14.91
N HIS A 48 5.33 16.64 -13.64
CA HIS A 48 5.66 15.28 -13.20
C HIS A 48 4.79 14.78 -12.04
N ALA A 49 4.17 13.60 -12.22
CA ALA A 49 3.37 12.92 -11.21
C ALA A 49 4.11 12.75 -9.86
N TRP A 50 5.43 12.55 -9.89
CA TRP A 50 6.25 12.38 -8.70
C TRP A 50 6.30 13.61 -7.79
N LYS A 51 6.23 14.84 -8.32
CA LYS A 51 6.12 16.05 -7.48
C LYS A 51 4.81 16.06 -6.69
N THR A 52 3.74 15.57 -7.29
CA THR A 52 2.43 15.44 -6.61
C THR A 52 2.46 14.33 -5.56
N ILE A 53 3.11 13.20 -5.83
CA ILE A 53 3.16 12.06 -4.90
C ILE A 53 4.09 12.34 -3.71
N LEU A 54 5.24 12.98 -3.96
CA LEU A 54 6.33 13.12 -3.01
C LEU A 54 6.38 14.51 -2.35
N GLY A 55 5.80 15.54 -2.96
CA GLY A 55 5.79 16.90 -2.42
C GLY A 55 5.04 17.06 -1.08
N TRP A 56 4.24 16.06 -0.70
CA TRP A 56 3.57 16.00 0.61
C TRP A 56 4.16 14.97 1.58
N ALA A 57 5.28 14.32 1.23
CA ALA A 57 5.87 13.28 2.08
C ALA A 57 6.30 13.83 3.46
N ASP A 58 6.70 15.10 3.53
CA ASP A 58 7.23 15.75 4.74
C ASP A 58 6.15 16.39 5.63
N TYR A 59 4.92 16.55 5.15
CA TYR A 59 3.83 17.14 5.93
C TYR A 59 3.09 16.05 6.72
N GLN A 60 3.37 15.95 8.02
CA GLN A 60 2.73 14.95 8.89
C GLN A 60 1.23 15.15 9.08
N ASP A 61 0.76 16.40 8.95
CA ASP A 61 -0.66 16.76 9.14
C ASP A 61 -1.53 16.47 7.90
N GLN A 62 -0.91 16.01 6.80
CA GLN A 62 -1.59 15.71 5.54
C GLN A 62 -1.48 14.23 5.19
N VAL A 63 -2.41 13.76 4.36
CA VAL A 63 -2.40 12.38 3.86
C VAL A 63 -1.12 12.16 3.05
N GLN A 64 -0.21 11.35 3.58
CA GLN A 64 1.05 10.99 2.94
C GLN A 64 0.79 10.16 1.67
N ARG A 65 0.91 10.81 0.50
CA ARG A 65 0.67 10.17 -0.80
C ARG A 65 1.79 9.23 -1.24
N ASN A 66 2.95 9.31 -0.61
CA ASN A 66 4.06 8.37 -0.79
C ASN A 66 3.88 7.07 0.01
N ILE A 67 2.76 6.92 0.73
CA ILE A 67 2.38 5.68 1.41
C ILE A 67 1.14 5.10 0.73
N LEU A 68 1.30 3.90 0.18
CA LEU A 68 0.23 3.14 -0.43
C LEU A 68 -0.17 1.99 0.50
N ASN A 69 -1.47 1.78 0.69
CA ASN A 69 -1.99 0.61 1.39
C ASN A 69 -2.73 -0.28 0.37
N LEU A 70 -2.28 -1.52 0.18
CA LEU A 70 -2.86 -2.47 -0.77
C LEU A 70 -3.37 -3.71 -0.05
N GLY A 71 -4.61 -4.10 -0.30
CA GLY A 71 -5.13 -5.41 0.06
C GLY A 71 -4.77 -6.41 -1.03
N ILE A 72 -4.06 -7.48 -0.67
CA ILE A 72 -3.60 -8.50 -1.61
C ILE A 72 -4.11 -9.86 -1.17
N CYS A 73 -4.67 -10.59 -2.13
CA CYS A 73 -5.09 -11.97 -1.94
C CYS A 73 -3.93 -12.92 -2.17
N ILE A 74 -3.63 -13.75 -1.18
CA ILE A 74 -2.64 -14.82 -1.24
C ILE A 74 -3.28 -16.14 -0.79
N PRO A 75 -2.70 -17.29 -1.14
CA PRO A 75 -3.06 -18.57 -0.51
C PRO A 75 -2.84 -18.51 1.01
N ASP A 76 -3.71 -19.14 1.80
CA ASP A 76 -3.59 -19.21 3.27
C ASP A 76 -2.34 -19.97 3.76
N ALA A 77 -1.77 -20.80 2.89
CA ALA A 77 -0.48 -21.45 3.12
C ALA A 77 0.71 -20.47 3.10
N CYS A 78 0.55 -19.28 2.51
CA CYS A 78 1.59 -18.26 2.47
C CYS A 78 1.54 -17.38 3.73
N SER A 79 2.70 -17.05 4.28
CA SER A 79 2.80 -16.15 5.42
C SER A 79 2.84 -14.68 4.96
N ALA A 80 2.56 -13.78 5.90
CA ALA A 80 2.77 -12.34 5.70
C ALA A 80 4.21 -12.00 5.29
N LEU A 81 5.19 -12.77 5.78
CA LEU A 81 6.61 -12.58 5.44
C LEU A 81 6.90 -12.96 3.98
N ASP A 82 6.26 -14.02 3.48
CA ASP A 82 6.39 -14.43 2.08
C ASP A 82 5.88 -13.31 1.17
N LEU A 83 4.67 -12.80 1.45
CA LEU A 83 4.11 -11.67 0.71
C LEU A 83 5.00 -10.42 0.80
N GLN A 84 5.51 -10.09 1.98
CA GLN A 84 6.39 -8.94 2.16
C GLN A 84 7.66 -9.07 1.31
N THR A 85 8.28 -10.24 1.31
CA THR A 85 9.53 -10.50 0.60
C THR A 85 9.33 -10.47 -0.91
N SER A 86 8.28 -11.13 -1.41
CA SER A 86 7.93 -11.11 -2.83
C SER A 86 7.61 -9.71 -3.31
N LEU A 87 6.75 -8.96 -2.61
CA LEU A 87 6.43 -7.58 -2.98
C LEU A 87 7.64 -6.66 -2.94
N GLN A 88 8.50 -6.81 -1.93
CA GLN A 88 9.71 -6.00 -1.82
C GLN A 88 10.61 -6.23 -3.05
N SER A 89 10.80 -7.50 -3.46
CA SER A 89 11.58 -7.84 -4.65
C SER A 89 10.98 -7.24 -5.92
N GLU A 90 9.68 -7.42 -6.15
CA GLU A 90 8.98 -6.90 -7.34
C GLU A 90 9.05 -5.37 -7.42
N PHE A 91 8.85 -4.69 -6.29
CA PHE A 91 8.93 -3.23 -6.27
C PHE A 91 10.36 -2.72 -6.40
N ASP A 92 11.35 -3.39 -5.81
CA ASP A 92 12.76 -3.00 -5.97
C ASP A 92 13.22 -3.15 -7.42
N GLU A 93 12.73 -4.15 -8.15
CA GLU A 93 12.96 -4.30 -9.59
C GLU A 93 12.22 -3.21 -10.40
N ALA A 94 10.91 -3.06 -10.18
CA ALA A 94 10.07 -2.14 -10.95
C ALA A 94 10.47 -0.66 -10.77
N PHE A 95 10.97 -0.28 -9.60
CA PHE A 95 11.36 1.10 -9.27
C PHE A 95 12.88 1.35 -9.34
N SER A 96 13.65 0.35 -9.76
CA SER A 96 15.09 0.46 -10.00
C SER A 96 15.44 1.59 -10.99
N PRO A 97 14.75 1.76 -12.14
CA PRO A 97 15.11 2.76 -13.14
C PRO A 97 15.03 4.20 -12.61
N GLU A 98 14.06 4.49 -11.75
CA GLU A 98 13.84 5.81 -11.16
C GLU A 98 14.63 6.03 -9.88
N GLN A 99 15.35 5.01 -9.39
CA GLN A 99 16.13 5.02 -8.15
C GLN A 99 15.28 5.32 -6.92
N PHE A 100 13.98 4.98 -6.96
CA PHE A 100 13.13 5.04 -5.78
C PHE A 100 13.43 3.84 -4.89
N LYS A 101 13.64 4.10 -3.61
CA LYS A 101 13.69 3.03 -2.61
C LYS A 101 12.28 2.75 -2.13
N THR A 102 11.89 1.48 -2.14
CA THR A 102 10.60 1.05 -1.59
C THR A 102 10.78 0.35 -0.25
N VAL A 103 9.82 0.51 0.65
CA VAL A 103 9.78 -0.23 1.91
C VAL A 103 8.39 -0.82 2.06
N VAL A 104 8.31 -2.14 1.89
CA VAL A 104 7.08 -2.91 2.07
C VAL A 104 7.01 -3.42 3.51
N ARG A 105 5.83 -3.28 4.11
CA ARG A 105 5.50 -3.86 5.41
C ARG A 105 4.18 -4.60 5.32
N VAL A 106 4.18 -5.86 5.73
CA VAL A 106 2.95 -6.67 5.86
C VAL A 106 2.83 -7.08 7.32
N ASP A 107 1.77 -6.64 7.97
CA ASP A 107 1.50 -6.99 9.36
C ASP A 107 0.70 -8.30 9.40
N PRO A 108 1.22 -9.38 10.03
CA PRO A 108 0.50 -10.64 10.15
C PRO A 108 -0.90 -10.50 10.77
N ILE A 109 -1.08 -9.53 11.68
CA ILE A 109 -2.38 -9.26 12.34
C ILE A 109 -3.40 -8.70 11.35
N LYS A 110 -2.94 -8.20 10.20
CA LYS A 110 -3.78 -7.65 9.12
C LYS A 110 -3.94 -8.61 7.94
N CYS A 111 -3.51 -9.86 8.10
CA CYS A 111 -3.86 -10.95 7.22
C CYS A 111 -5.14 -11.63 7.72
N ARG A 112 -6.08 -11.88 6.81
CA ARG A 112 -7.43 -12.32 7.15
C ARG A 112 -7.88 -13.46 6.27
N VAL A 113 -8.49 -14.45 6.89
CA VAL A 113 -9.29 -15.47 6.20
C VAL A 113 -10.77 -15.23 6.53
N ARG A 114 -11.69 -15.80 5.75
CA ARG A 114 -13.14 -15.60 5.93
C ARG A 114 -13.67 -15.92 7.34
N GLU A 115 -13.00 -16.84 8.03
CA GLU A 115 -13.39 -17.30 9.38
C GLU A 115 -13.00 -16.31 10.48
N ASP A 116 -12.15 -15.31 10.18
CA ASP A 116 -11.76 -14.27 11.13
C ASP A 116 -12.92 -13.29 11.33
N LYS A 117 -13.64 -13.43 12.45
CA LYS A 117 -14.68 -12.48 12.84
C LYS A 117 -14.07 -11.16 13.31
N TYR A 118 -14.61 -10.04 12.86
CA TYR A 118 -14.30 -8.75 13.45
C TYR A 118 -14.89 -8.67 14.87
N PRO A 119 -14.21 -8.05 15.86
CA PRO A 119 -14.82 -7.78 17.16
C PRO A 119 -16.04 -6.85 17.09
N TYR A 120 -16.30 -6.24 15.93
CA TYR A 120 -17.47 -5.39 15.66
C TYR A 120 -18.54 -6.09 14.81
N ASP A 121 -18.35 -7.37 14.44
CA ASP A 121 -19.35 -8.17 13.69
C ASP A 121 -20.41 -8.78 14.60
N THR A 122 -20.36 -8.54 15.91
CA THR A 122 -21.53 -8.75 16.77
C THR A 122 -22.51 -7.60 16.50
N PRO A 123 -23.66 -7.84 15.85
CA PRO A 123 -24.74 -6.87 15.89
C PRO A 123 -25.04 -6.61 17.36
N TYR A 124 -24.95 -5.34 17.78
CA TYR A 124 -25.53 -4.90 19.03
C TYR A 124 -27.04 -5.17 18.96
N TYR A 125 -27.48 -6.35 19.36
CA TYR A 125 -28.86 -6.58 19.75
C TYR A 125 -29.01 -5.98 21.15
N MET A 126 -29.63 -4.80 21.22
CA MET A 126 -30.34 -4.32 22.41
C MET A 126 -31.79 -4.81 22.35
#